data_AF-A0A524CBJ1-F1
#
_entry.id   AF-A0A524CBJ1-F1
#
_cell.length_a   1.000
_cell.length_b   1.000
_cell.length_c   1.000
_cell.angle_alpha   90.00
_cell.angle_beta   90.00
_cell.angle_gamma   90.00
#
_symmetry.space_group_name_H-M   'P 1'
#
loop_
_entity.id
_entity.type
_entity.pdbx_description
1 polymer ?
#
loop_
_entity_poly.entity_id
_entity_poly.type
_entity_poly.pdbx_seq_one_letter_code
_entity_poly.pdbx_strand_id
1 'polypeptide(L)'
;MNIHNIEEVKVRIKELMKKIETRTEKMKFIKELKSILNDLNENPDPEINEKLKDLYEEAQDVIMLYTASGPKTCAYDSFIKKNL
;
A
#
# COMPACT_ATOMS: atom_id res chain seq x y z
N MET A 1 -0.57 -1.40 17.17
CA MET A 1 -1.87 -1.82 16.60
C MET A 1 -1.95 -3.34 16.78
N ASN A 2 -3.07 -3.93 17.23
CA ASN A 2 -3.16 -5.40 17.36
C ASN A 2 -3.40 -6.01 15.96
N ILE A 3 -2.35 -6.48 15.30
CA ILE A 3 -2.38 -7.09 13.96
C ILE A 3 -3.01 -8.50 13.98
N HIS A 4 -3.87 -8.82 14.94
CA HIS A 4 -4.44 -10.15 15.11
C HIS A 4 -5.56 -10.47 14.10
N ASN A 5 -6.00 -9.50 13.29
CA ASN A 5 -7.06 -9.69 12.30
C ASN A 5 -6.65 -9.21 10.90
N ILE A 6 -6.25 -10.15 10.05
CA ILE A 6 -5.77 -9.92 8.67
C ILE A 6 -6.81 -9.19 7.81
N GLU A 7 -8.09 -9.53 7.97
CA GLU A 7 -9.18 -8.93 7.18
C GLU A 7 -9.38 -7.45 7.51
N GLU A 8 -9.28 -7.06 8.80
CA GLU A 8 -9.34 -5.65 9.19
C GLU A 8 -8.18 -4.85 8.62
N VAL A 9 -6.97 -5.41 8.66
CA VAL A 9 -5.77 -4.78 8.08
C VAL A 9 -5.96 -4.57 6.58
N LYS A 10 -6.47 -5.58 5.88
CA LYS A 10 -6.74 -5.52 4.44
C LYS A 10 -7.77 -4.45 4.09
N VAL A 11 -8.89 -4.39 4.81
CA VAL A 11 -9.92 -3.35 4.62
C VAL A 11 -9.30 -1.97 4.88
N ARG A 12 -8.51 -1.83 5.95
CA ARG A 12 -7.90 -0.55 6.32
C ARG A 12 -6.91 -0.06 5.26
N ILE A 13 -6.03 -0.92 4.74
CA ILE A 13 -5.09 -0.57 3.68
C ILE A 13 -5.83 -0.08 2.44
N LYS A 14 -6.86 -0.81 1.99
CA LYS A 14 -7.67 -0.41 0.82
C LYS A 14 -8.38 0.94 1.03
N GLU A 15 -8.93 1.17 2.22
CA GLU A 15 -9.54 2.48 2.53
C GLU A 15 -8.51 3.61 2.47
N LEU A 16 -7.30 3.39 2.98
CA LEU A 16 -6.24 4.39 2.97
C LEU A 16 -5.79 4.68 1.55
N MET A 17 -5.58 3.66 0.71
CA MET A 17 -5.26 3.85 -0.70
C MET A 17 -6.34 4.67 -1.44
N LYS A 18 -7.62 4.34 -1.25
CA LYS A 18 -8.72 5.11 -1.84
C LYS A 18 -8.76 6.56 -1.34
N LYS A 19 -8.46 6.81 -0.07
CA LYS A 19 -8.36 8.17 0.51
C LYS A 19 -7.17 8.93 -0.07
N ILE A 20 -6.03 8.26 -0.31
CA ILE A 20 -4.85 8.83 -0.97
C ILE A 20 -5.19 9.22 -2.41
N GLU A 21 -5.93 8.41 -3.17
CA GLU A 21 -6.30 8.75 -4.54
C GLU A 21 -7.22 9.98 -4.60
N THR A 22 -8.20 10.04 -3.70
CA THR A 22 -9.35 10.97 -3.79
C THR A 22 -9.21 12.29 -3.02
N ARG A 23 -8.37 12.38 -1.98
CA ARG A 23 -8.28 13.58 -1.12
C ARG A 23 -7.07 14.45 -1.46
N THR A 24 -7.15 15.75 -1.17
CA THR A 24 -6.04 16.70 -1.37
C THR A 24 -4.95 16.56 -0.30
N GLU A 25 -5.30 16.15 0.93
CA GLU A 25 -4.38 15.95 2.06
C GLU A 25 -3.80 14.52 2.13
N LYS A 26 -3.24 14.05 1.01
CA LYS A 26 -2.76 12.67 0.82
C LYS A 26 -1.67 12.25 1.80
N MET A 27 -0.82 13.20 2.20
CA MET A 27 0.36 12.97 3.05
C MET A 27 0.02 12.36 4.41
N LYS A 28 -1.13 12.69 5.01
CA LYS A 28 -1.56 12.10 6.28
C LYS A 28 -1.87 10.60 6.11
N PHE A 29 -2.59 10.25 5.04
CA PHE A 29 -2.96 8.87 4.76
C PHE A 29 -1.77 8.03 4.30
N ILE A 30 -0.83 8.61 3.56
CA ILE A 30 0.43 7.96 3.17
C ILE A 30 1.25 7.61 4.41
N LYS A 31 1.38 8.53 5.38
CA LYS A 31 2.10 8.25 6.63
C LYS A 31 1.45 7.11 7.42
N GLU A 32 0.13 7.11 7.51
CA GLU A 32 -0.62 6.04 8.17
C GLU A 32 -0.44 4.69 7.46
N LEU A 33 -0.52 4.68 6.13
CA LEU A 33 -0.30 3.49 5.32
C LEU A 33 1.12 2.93 5.51
N LYS A 34 2.15 3.78 5.50
CA LYS A 34 3.54 3.39 5.80
C LYS A 34 3.67 2.75 7.19
N SER A 35 2.98 3.28 8.19
CA SER A 35 3.02 2.72 9.55
C SER A 35 2.46 1.30 9.58
N ILE A 36 1.33 1.05 8.91
CA ILE A 36 0.71 -0.28 8.86
C ILE A 36 1.62 -1.28 8.13
N LEU A 37 2.22 -0.87 7.01
CA LEU A 37 3.16 -1.73 6.28
C LEU A 37 4.42 -2.04 7.08
N ASN A 38 4.92 -1.08 7.88
CA ASN A 38 6.07 -1.31 8.77
C ASN A 38 5.71 -2.28 9.90
N ASP A 39 4.54 -2.11 10.52
CA ASP A 39 4.02 -2.99 11.57
C ASP A 39 3.89 -4.46 11.07
N LEU A 40 3.45 -4.63 9.81
CA LEU A 40 3.40 -5.95 9.14
C LEU A 40 4.79 -6.54 8.90
N ASN A 41 5.77 -5.72 8.53
CA ASN A 41 7.14 -6.17 8.29
C ASN A 41 7.89 -6.52 9.59
N GLU A 42 7.61 -5.82 10.68
CA GLU A 42 8.19 -6.09 12.01
C GLU A 42 7.63 -7.37 12.65
N ASN A 43 6.45 -7.82 12.23
CA ASN A 43 5.84 -9.07 12.69
C ASN A 43 5.62 -10.02 11.49
N PRO A 44 6.70 -10.58 10.91
CA PRO A 44 6.62 -11.38 9.72
C PRO A 44 5.98 -12.73 10.03
N ASP A 45 4.66 -12.81 9.90
CA ASP A 45 3.94 -14.08 9.84
C ASP A 45 3.94 -14.55 8.37
N PRO A 46 4.53 -15.71 8.05
CA PRO A 46 4.62 -16.22 6.68
C PRO A 46 3.26 -16.35 5.99
N GLU A 47 2.21 -16.75 6.72
CA GLU A 47 0.87 -16.93 6.17
C GLU A 47 0.21 -15.58 5.87
N ILE A 48 0.42 -14.59 6.75
CA ILE A 48 -0.06 -13.22 6.56
C ILE A 48 0.67 -12.56 5.39
N ASN A 49 1.99 -12.73 5.31
CA ASN A 49 2.82 -12.15 4.28
C ASN A 49 2.45 -12.68 2.90
N GLU A 50 2.19 -13.98 2.75
CA GLU A 50 1.74 -14.55 1.47
C GLU A 50 0.36 -14.00 1.07
N LYS A 51 -0.59 -13.92 2.01
CA LYS A 51 -1.95 -13.42 1.77
C LYS A 51 -2.03 -11.91 1.50
N LEU A 52 -1.11 -11.14 2.06
CA LEU A 52 -1.06 -9.68 1.92
C LEU A 52 0.00 -9.21 0.93
N LYS A 53 0.77 -10.10 0.31
CA LYS A 53 1.88 -9.74 -0.59
C LYS A 53 1.44 -8.78 -1.70
N ASP A 54 0.40 -9.16 -2.43
CA ASP A 54 -0.12 -8.34 -3.54
C ASP A 54 -0.58 -6.97 -3.04
N LEU A 55 -1.25 -6.94 -1.89
CA LEU A 55 -1.73 -5.70 -1.27
C LEU A 55 -0.59 -4.81 -0.77
N TYR A 56 0.49 -5.42 -0.28
CA TYR A 56 1.70 -4.73 0.17
C TYR A 56 2.40 -4.06 -1.01
N GLU A 57 2.57 -4.78 -2.13
CA GLU A 57 3.14 -4.24 -3.36
C GLU A 57 2.28 -3.08 -3.90
N GLU A 58 0.97 -3.27 -3.99
CA GLU A 58 0.02 -2.23 -4.44
C GLU A 58 0.07 -0.98 -3.55
N ALA A 59 0.14 -1.16 -2.22
CA ALA A 59 0.24 -0.06 -1.27
C ALA A 59 1.57 0.71 -1.39
N GLN A 60 2.69 0.01 -1.63
CA GLN A 60 3.99 0.64 -1.90
C GLN A 60 3.97 1.45 -3.19
N ASP A 61 3.33 0.94 -4.24
CA ASP A 61 3.18 1.65 -5.51
C ASP A 61 2.37 2.94 -5.35
N VAL A 62 1.24 2.88 -4.63
CA VAL A 62 0.44 4.07 -4.30
C VAL A 62 1.27 5.09 -3.51
N ILE A 63 2.01 4.63 -2.50
CA ILE A 63 2.90 5.50 -1.73
C ILE A 63 3.92 6.18 -2.66
N MET A 64 4.59 5.41 -3.50
CA MET A 64 5.61 5.94 -4.42
C MET A 64 5.00 6.97 -5.37
N LEU A 65 3.86 6.66 -5.99
CA LEU A 65 3.18 7.52 -6.96
C LEU A 65 2.80 8.89 -6.37
N TYR A 66 2.40 8.92 -5.10
CA TYR A 66 1.95 10.16 -4.44
C TYR A 66 2.99 10.80 -3.50
N THR A 67 4.19 10.22 -3.35
CA THR A 67 5.32 10.84 -2.61
C THR A 67 6.51 11.21 -3.49
N ALA A 68 6.60 10.68 -4.72
CA ALA A 68 7.67 11.02 -5.64
C ALA A 68 7.48 12.43 -6.22
N SER A 69 8.11 13.42 -5.57
CA SER A 69 8.41 14.71 -6.17
C SER A 69 9.61 14.58 -7.13
N GLY A 70 9.41 14.06 -8.36
CA GLY A 70 10.42 13.99 -9.44
C GLY A 70 10.94 12.59 -9.80
N PRO A 71 11.48 12.38 -11.02
CA PRO A 71 11.10 11.24 -11.86
C PRO A 71 11.98 10.01 -11.67
N LYS A 72 11.34 8.86 -11.43
CA LYS A 72 11.70 7.56 -12.03
C LYS A 72 10.43 6.74 -12.22
N THR A 73 9.79 6.98 -13.36
CA THR A 73 8.97 6.01 -14.06
C THR A 73 9.83 4.78 -14.39
N CYS A 74 9.51 3.64 -13.79
CA CYS A 74 9.87 2.28 -14.23
C CYS A 74 9.33 1.34 -13.14
N ALA A 75 8.07 0.93 -13.15
CA ALA A 75 7.67 -0.24 -13.94
C ALA A 75 6.14 -0.38 -14.11
N TYR A 76 5.33 0.64 -13.78
CA TYR A 76 3.87 0.47 -13.77
C TYR A 76 3.22 0.45 -15.17
N ASP A 77 3.82 1.15 -16.14
CA ASP A 77 3.34 1.15 -17.54
C ASP A 77 3.47 -0.22 -18.24
N SER A 78 4.24 -1.15 -17.69
CA SER A 78 4.39 -2.50 -18.28
C SER A 78 3.32 -3.50 -17.82
N PHE A 79 2.60 -3.24 -16.72
CA PHE A 79 1.54 -4.14 -16.23
C PHE A 79 0.15 -3.72 -16.72
N ILE A 80 -0.15 -2.41 -16.79
CA ILE A 80 -1.47 -1.93 -17.23
C ILE A 80 -1.72 -2.18 -18.74
N LYS A 81 -0.68 -2.16 -19.58
CA LYS A 81 -0.85 -2.35 -21.04
C LYS A 81 -0.97 -3.80 -21.52
N LYS A 82 -0.81 -4.81 -20.66
CA LYS A 82 -0.98 -6.22 -21.07
C LYS A 82 -2.42 -6.74 -20.91
N ASN A 83 -3.33 -5.95 -20.35
CA ASN A 83 -4.71 -6.35 -20.09
C ASN A 83 -5.77 -5.47 -20.80
N LEU A 84 -5.40 -4.79 -21.88
CA LEU A 84 -6.32 -4.14 -22.83
C LEU A 84 -6.29 -4.87 -24.17
#